data_AF-A0A7Y9JYP9-F1
#
_entry.id   AF-A0A7Y9JYP9-F1
#
_cell.length_a   1.000
_cell.length_b   1.000
_cell.length_c   1.000
_cell.angle_alpha   90.00
_cell.angle_beta   90.00
_cell.angle_gamma   90.00
#
_symmetry.space_group_name_H-M   'P 1'
#
loop_
_entity.id
_entity.type
_entity.pdbx_description
1 polymer ?
#
loop_
_entity_poly.entity_id
_entity_poly.type
_entity_poly.pdbx_seq_one_letter_code
_entity_poly.pdbx_strand_id
1 'polypeptide(L)'
;MDDVRRTDWAAWAICLPDQVVDVDPARVVPAVEALVDAPSSEAAERAYHLVLDAVGHDHSGTPTLAMVPAAHLLARLVPHLDVSASAAMGVVVECAAWCADVPAVVGPDGSVCDVAAETVAAARSLTPLASAWARSADAGRAAVAADLIGVVARLSA
;
A
#
# COMPACT_ATOMS: atom_id res chain seq x y z
N MET A 1 -12.13 -2.47 16.42
CA MET A 1 -11.58 -2.19 15.08
C MET A 1 -11.97 -0.79 14.58
N ASP A 2 -12.65 0.03 15.40
CA ASP A 2 -13.17 1.35 14.98
C ASP A 2 -12.19 2.52 15.22
N ASP A 3 -11.25 2.40 16.17
CA ASP A 3 -10.27 3.47 16.48
C ASP A 3 -9.15 3.64 15.43
N VAL A 4 -8.88 2.61 14.62
CA VAL A 4 -7.84 2.67 13.56
C VAL A 4 -8.38 3.37 12.30
N ARG A 5 -9.70 3.54 12.17
CA ARG A 5 -10.36 3.87 10.90
C ARG A 5 -10.42 5.35 10.54
N ARG A 6 -10.30 6.30 11.49
CA ARG A 6 -10.51 7.73 11.21
C ARG A 6 -9.35 8.66 11.48
N THR A 7 -8.55 8.39 12.51
CA THR A 7 -7.61 9.37 13.05
C THR A 7 -6.30 9.45 12.27
N ASP A 8 -5.92 8.40 11.54
CA ASP A 8 -4.65 8.33 10.80
C ASP A 8 -4.70 8.95 9.39
N TRP A 9 -5.87 9.23 8.81
CA TRP A 9 -5.98 9.48 7.35
C TRP A 9 -5.99 10.94 6.93
N ALA A 10 -6.72 11.79 7.66
CA ALA A 10 -7.00 13.17 7.24
C ALA A 10 -5.77 14.09 7.26
N ALA A 11 -4.73 13.74 8.02
CA ALA A 11 -3.53 14.57 8.14
C ALA A 11 -2.50 14.39 7.00
N TRP A 12 -2.72 13.43 6.08
CA TRP A 12 -1.66 12.95 5.15
C TRP A 12 -2.08 13.02 3.67
N ALA A 13 -3.28 13.53 3.47
CA ALA A 13 -3.90 13.91 2.22
C ALA A 13 -3.25 15.15 1.59
N ILE A 14 -1.94 15.14 1.37
CA ILE A 14 -1.23 16.32 0.89
C ILE A 14 -0.88 16.15 -0.58
N CYS A 15 -1.59 16.90 -1.44
CA CYS A 15 -1.14 17.16 -2.80
C CYS A 15 0.08 18.08 -2.74
N LEU A 16 1.18 17.67 -3.36
CA LEU A 16 2.33 18.55 -3.50
C LEU A 16 2.03 19.65 -4.53
N PRO A 17 2.45 20.90 -4.30
CA PRO A 17 2.19 22.02 -5.22
C PRO A 17 2.78 21.81 -6.62
N ASP A 18 3.79 20.94 -6.77
CA ASP A 18 4.45 20.64 -8.05
C ASP A 18 4.08 19.26 -8.62
N GLN A 19 3.20 18.49 -7.96
CA GLN A 19 2.63 17.30 -8.58
C GLN A 19 1.50 17.73 -9.51
N VAL A 20 1.72 17.53 -10.82
CA VAL A 20 0.79 17.87 -11.92
C VAL A 20 -0.44 16.93 -11.93
N VAL A 21 -0.61 16.07 -10.93
CA VAL A 21 -1.55 14.96 -10.94
C VAL A 21 -2.62 15.17 -9.88
N ASP A 22 -3.87 14.99 -10.28
CA ASP A 22 -5.08 15.16 -9.49
C ASP A 22 -5.22 14.01 -8.47
N VAL A 23 -4.37 14.01 -7.44
CA VAL A 23 -4.53 13.13 -6.29
C VAL A 23 -5.75 13.64 -5.53
N ASP A 24 -6.73 12.77 -5.32
CA ASP A 24 -7.87 13.06 -4.43
C ASP A 24 -7.75 12.20 -3.16
N PRO A 25 -7.11 12.73 -2.11
CA PRO A 25 -6.97 12.01 -0.87
C PRO A 25 -8.30 11.67 -0.19
N ALA A 26 -9.40 12.35 -0.55
CA ALA A 26 -10.72 12.01 -0.03
C ALA A 26 -11.18 10.63 -0.54
N ARG A 27 -10.53 10.08 -1.58
CA ARG A 27 -10.80 8.73 -2.12
C ARG A 27 -10.00 7.62 -1.44
N VAL A 28 -8.93 7.94 -0.72
CA VAL A 28 -8.06 6.94 -0.05
C VAL A 28 -8.85 6.17 1.02
N VAL A 29 -9.54 6.88 1.91
CA VAL A 29 -10.30 6.25 2.99
C VAL A 29 -11.41 5.34 2.45
N PRO A 30 -12.31 5.80 1.54
CA PRO A 30 -13.31 4.95 0.93
C PRO A 30 -12.74 3.73 0.20
N ALA A 31 -11.59 3.87 -0.47
CA ALA A 31 -10.95 2.76 -1.17
C ALA A 31 -10.43 1.68 -0.20
N VAL A 32 -9.80 2.10 0.90
CA VAL A 32 -9.33 1.19 1.95
C VAL A 32 -10.51 0.54 2.68
N GLU A 33 -11.56 1.28 3.00
CA GLU A 33 -12.79 0.71 3.59
C GLU A 33 -13.41 -0.33 2.66
N ALA A 34 -13.51 -0.04 1.35
CA ALA A 34 -13.99 -0.99 0.36
C ALA A 34 -13.13 -2.27 0.29
N LEU A 35 -11.81 -2.14 0.50
CA LEU A 35 -10.90 -3.28 0.55
C LEU A 35 -11.10 -4.11 1.82
N VAL A 36 -11.20 -3.47 2.97
CA VAL A 36 -11.38 -4.14 4.27
C VAL A 36 -12.72 -4.86 4.35
N ASP A 37 -13.78 -4.24 3.84
CA ASP A 37 -15.15 -4.76 3.94
C ASP A 37 -15.56 -5.57 2.68
N ALA A 38 -14.60 -5.93 1.81
CA ALA A 38 -14.89 -6.64 0.57
C ALA A 38 -15.52 -8.02 0.83
N PRO A 39 -16.70 -8.33 0.24
CA PRO A 39 -17.40 -9.60 0.51
C PRO A 39 -16.88 -10.78 -0.32
N SER A 40 -15.96 -10.56 -1.26
CA SER A 40 -15.43 -11.59 -2.17
C SER A 40 -14.06 -11.19 -2.71
N SER A 41 -13.32 -12.16 -3.26
CA SER A 41 -12.04 -11.90 -3.92
C SER A 41 -12.18 -10.94 -5.10
N GLU A 42 -13.28 -11.02 -5.86
CA GLU A 42 -13.55 -10.10 -6.97
C GLU A 42 -13.79 -8.66 -6.49
N ALA A 43 -14.47 -8.50 -5.35
CA ALA A 43 -14.64 -7.18 -4.73
C ALA A 43 -13.34 -6.65 -4.14
N ALA A 44 -12.51 -7.53 -3.56
CA ALA A 44 -11.20 -7.17 -3.05
C ALA A 44 -10.25 -6.73 -4.18
N GLU A 45 -10.29 -7.38 -5.34
CA GLU A 45 -9.52 -7.00 -6.53
C GLU A 45 -9.94 -5.62 -7.05
N ARG A 46 -11.25 -5.34 -7.14
CA ARG A 46 -11.71 -3.99 -7.49
C ARG A 46 -11.25 -2.95 -6.48
N ALA A 47 -11.32 -3.27 -5.19
CA ALA A 47 -10.87 -2.37 -4.14
C ALA A 47 -9.35 -2.17 -4.16
N TYR A 48 -8.57 -3.17 -4.54
CA TYR A 48 -7.13 -3.05 -4.80
C TYR A 48 -6.86 -1.95 -5.83
N HIS A 49 -7.53 -1.99 -6.99
CA HIS A 49 -7.38 -0.94 -8.00
C HIS A 49 -7.84 0.44 -7.52
N LEU A 50 -8.91 0.51 -6.72
CA LEU A 50 -9.35 1.77 -6.12
C LEU A 50 -8.31 2.34 -5.15
N VAL A 51 -7.66 1.47 -4.36
CA VAL A 51 -6.61 1.91 -3.43
C VAL A 51 -5.40 2.39 -4.22
N LEU A 52 -4.97 1.65 -5.25
CA LEU A 52 -3.86 2.07 -6.11
C LEU A 52 -4.09 3.43 -6.76
N ASP A 53 -5.27 3.65 -7.35
CA ASP A 53 -5.65 4.94 -7.96
C ASP A 53 -5.75 6.07 -6.93
N ALA A 54 -6.10 5.76 -5.67
CA ALA A 54 -6.21 6.75 -4.62
C ALA A 54 -4.85 7.13 -4.00
N VAL A 55 -3.90 6.20 -3.91
CA VAL A 55 -2.60 6.41 -3.27
C VAL A 55 -1.48 6.69 -4.28
N GLY A 56 -1.72 6.47 -5.56
CA GLY A 56 -0.76 6.70 -6.64
C GLY A 56 -1.45 6.80 -7.99
N HIS A 57 -0.67 7.05 -9.05
CA HIS A 57 -1.22 7.14 -10.40
C HIS A 57 -1.13 5.80 -11.11
N ASP A 58 -2.28 5.33 -11.62
CA ASP A 58 -2.37 4.15 -12.46
C ASP A 58 -1.42 4.29 -13.67
N HIS A 59 -0.37 3.47 -13.68
CA HIS A 59 0.63 3.29 -14.73
C HIS A 59 1.81 4.28 -14.88
N SER A 60 1.87 5.45 -14.20
CA SER A 60 3.08 6.31 -14.28
C SER A 60 4.17 5.99 -13.27
N GLY A 61 3.88 5.12 -12.29
CA GLY A 61 4.83 4.75 -11.23
C GLY A 61 5.26 5.95 -10.36
N THR A 62 4.53 7.06 -10.38
CA THR A 62 4.90 8.25 -9.60
C THR A 62 4.38 8.14 -8.17
N PRO A 63 5.26 8.09 -7.17
CA PRO A 63 4.82 7.95 -5.80
C PRO A 63 4.23 9.25 -5.25
N THR A 64 3.33 9.10 -4.28
CA THR A 64 2.71 10.23 -3.56
C THR A 64 2.91 10.04 -2.05
N LEU A 65 2.72 11.13 -1.28
CA LEU A 65 2.77 11.05 0.18
C LEU A 65 1.70 10.12 0.78
N ALA A 66 0.61 9.84 0.06
CA ALA A 66 -0.44 8.94 0.52
C ALA A 66 -0.01 7.46 0.55
N MET A 67 1.03 7.08 -0.21
CA MET A 67 1.51 5.69 -0.27
C MET A 67 2.09 5.20 1.05
N VAL A 68 2.84 6.04 1.75
CA VAL A 68 3.47 5.69 3.03
C VAL A 68 2.44 5.28 4.08
N PRO A 69 1.46 6.13 4.46
CA PRO A 69 0.46 5.76 5.46
C PRO A 69 -0.42 4.60 4.99
N ALA A 70 -0.75 4.51 3.69
CA ALA A 70 -1.50 3.38 3.15
C ALA A 70 -0.75 2.06 3.30
N ALA A 71 0.53 2.01 2.92
CA ALA A 71 1.36 0.82 3.04
C ALA A 71 1.48 0.36 4.50
N HIS A 72 1.73 1.29 5.43
CA HIS A 72 1.83 0.97 6.86
C HIS A 72 0.52 0.48 7.45
N LEU A 73 -0.62 1.10 7.14
CA LEU A 73 -1.90 0.59 7.59
C LEU A 73 -2.13 -0.82 7.05
N LEU A 74 -2.03 -0.98 5.73
CA LEU A 74 -2.37 -2.25 5.09
C LEU A 74 -1.47 -3.36 5.62
N ALA A 75 -0.19 -3.09 5.86
CA ALA A 75 0.70 -4.02 6.53
C ALA A 75 0.20 -4.44 7.93
N ARG A 76 -0.38 -3.52 8.72
CA ARG A 76 -1.01 -3.86 10.00
C ARG A 76 -2.33 -4.64 9.84
N LEU A 77 -3.09 -4.37 8.77
CA LEU A 77 -4.40 -4.98 8.55
C LEU A 77 -4.32 -6.37 7.93
N VAL A 78 -3.38 -6.61 7.01
CA VAL A 78 -3.25 -7.87 6.24
C VAL A 78 -3.39 -9.14 7.10
N PRO A 79 -2.76 -9.26 8.30
CA PRO A 79 -2.91 -10.45 9.15
C PRO A 79 -4.33 -10.69 9.69
N HIS A 80 -5.20 -9.67 9.63
CA HIS A 80 -6.57 -9.67 10.14
C HIS A 80 -7.62 -9.68 9.03
N LEU A 81 -7.20 -9.59 7.76
CA LEU A 81 -8.08 -9.67 6.61
C LEU A 81 -8.25 -11.13 6.20
N ASP A 82 -9.44 -11.46 5.68
CA ASP A 82 -9.73 -12.79 5.15
C ASP A 82 -9.57 -12.81 3.62
N VAL A 83 -10.68 -12.62 2.89
CA VAL A 83 -10.71 -12.63 1.42
C VAL A 83 -9.86 -11.52 0.79
N SER A 84 -9.67 -10.41 1.48
CA SER A 84 -8.91 -9.24 1.01
C SER A 84 -7.43 -9.29 1.32
N ALA A 85 -6.96 -10.28 2.08
CA ALA A 85 -5.59 -10.28 2.59
C ALA A 85 -4.55 -10.24 1.46
N SER A 86 -4.77 -11.03 0.40
CA SER A 86 -3.86 -11.06 -0.76
C SER A 86 -3.86 -9.73 -1.51
N ALA A 87 -5.04 -9.16 -1.76
CA ALA A 87 -5.18 -7.86 -2.43
C ALA A 87 -4.51 -6.73 -1.62
N ALA A 88 -4.71 -6.72 -0.30
CA ALA A 88 -4.06 -5.75 0.60
C ALA A 88 -2.54 -5.92 0.64
N MET A 89 -2.02 -7.15 0.66
CA MET A 89 -0.58 -7.40 0.53
C MET A 89 -0.07 -6.90 -0.83
N GLY A 90 -0.83 -7.11 -1.90
CA GLY A 90 -0.52 -6.61 -3.25
C GLY A 90 -0.35 -5.09 -3.29
N VAL A 91 -1.24 -4.33 -2.64
CA VAL A 91 -1.06 -2.86 -2.53
C VAL A 91 0.27 -2.52 -1.87
N VAL A 92 0.66 -3.22 -0.79
CA VAL A 92 1.94 -2.97 -0.10
C VAL A 92 3.13 -3.28 -1.01
N VAL A 93 3.04 -4.34 -1.82
CA VAL A 93 4.05 -4.68 -2.84
C VAL A 93 4.21 -3.55 -3.85
N GLU A 94 3.11 -3.09 -4.45
CA GLU A 94 3.12 -1.99 -5.42
C GLU A 94 3.69 -0.71 -4.80
N CYS A 95 3.29 -0.41 -3.55
CA CYS A 95 3.79 0.76 -2.85
C CYS A 95 5.31 0.76 -2.72
N ALA A 96 5.90 -0.37 -2.33
CA ALA A 96 7.34 -0.52 -2.25
C ALA A 96 8.00 -0.54 -3.63
N ALA A 97 7.36 -1.14 -4.65
CA ALA A 97 7.92 -1.31 -5.98
C ALA A 97 8.05 0.01 -6.76
N TRP A 98 7.08 0.93 -6.66
CA TRP A 98 7.07 2.20 -7.39
C TRP A 98 8.07 3.24 -6.85
N CYS A 99 8.55 3.09 -5.61
CA CYS A 99 9.49 4.04 -5.02
C CYS A 99 10.93 3.90 -5.55
N ALA A 100 11.17 3.03 -6.54
CA ALA A 100 12.48 2.86 -7.16
C ALA A 100 12.95 4.12 -7.93
N ASP A 101 12.03 4.84 -8.57
CA ASP A 101 12.37 5.99 -9.43
C ASP A 101 12.28 7.33 -8.71
N VAL A 102 11.46 7.43 -7.66
CA VAL A 102 11.31 8.64 -6.83
C VAL A 102 11.32 8.22 -5.35
N PRO A 103 12.50 8.19 -4.71
CA PRO A 103 12.65 7.62 -3.39
C PRO A 103 12.12 8.53 -2.27
N ALA A 104 12.08 9.85 -2.50
CA ALA A 104 11.74 10.81 -1.48
C ALA A 104 10.86 11.94 -2.02
N VAL A 105 10.02 12.47 -1.13
CA VAL A 105 9.05 13.52 -1.42
C VAL A 105 9.16 14.63 -0.37
N VAL A 106 9.10 15.89 -0.79
CA VAL A 106 9.12 17.05 0.10
C VAL A 106 7.69 17.43 0.47
N GLY A 107 7.36 17.40 1.75
CA GLY A 107 6.08 17.83 2.29
C GLY A 107 5.88 19.35 2.27
N PRO A 108 4.68 19.84 2.60
CA PRO A 108 4.31 21.25 2.53
C PRO A 108 4.98 22.07 3.65
N ASP A 109 5.45 21.42 4.71
CA ASP A 109 6.26 21.98 5.79
C ASP A 109 7.77 21.96 5.48
N GLY A 110 8.15 21.49 4.29
CA GLY A 110 9.54 21.33 3.87
C GLY A 110 10.23 20.09 4.42
N SER A 111 9.53 19.23 5.16
CA SER A 111 10.07 17.95 5.59
C SER A 111 10.28 17.01 4.41
N VAL A 112 11.32 16.19 4.44
CA VAL A 112 11.58 15.17 3.42
C VAL A 112 11.09 13.83 3.97
N CYS A 113 10.13 13.22 3.28
CA CYS A 113 9.69 11.87 3.52
C CYS A 113 10.42 10.93 2.56
N ASP A 114 11.18 9.98 3.11
CA ASP A 114 11.79 8.89 2.33
C ASP A 114 10.71 7.81 2.07
N VAL A 115 9.91 8.04 1.03
CA VAL A 115 8.80 7.17 0.64
C VAL A 115 9.28 5.74 0.37
N ALA A 116 10.46 5.58 -0.22
CA ALA A 116 11.07 4.27 -0.46
C ALA A 116 11.37 3.55 0.86
N ALA A 117 12.08 4.19 1.79
CA ALA A 117 12.42 3.57 3.06
C ALA A 117 11.17 3.19 3.86
N GLU A 118 10.16 4.06 3.88
CA GLU A 118 8.93 3.85 4.64
C GLU A 118 8.06 2.72 4.05
N THR A 119 7.84 2.71 2.74
CA THR A 119 7.06 1.65 2.08
C THR A 119 7.80 0.30 2.11
N VAL A 120 9.13 0.29 1.98
CA VAL A 120 9.95 -0.91 2.18
C VAL A 120 9.88 -1.40 3.63
N ALA A 121 9.87 -0.51 4.62
CA ALA A 121 9.69 -0.90 6.02
C ALA A 121 8.33 -1.55 6.26
N ALA A 122 7.25 -0.99 5.70
CA ALA A 122 5.93 -1.59 5.73
C ALA A 122 5.92 -2.98 5.07
N ALA A 123 6.49 -3.13 3.87
CA ALA A 123 6.61 -4.42 3.19
C ALA A 123 7.44 -5.44 4.00
N ARG A 124 8.58 -5.03 4.58
CA ARG A 124 9.43 -5.88 5.40
C ARG A 124 8.67 -6.44 6.62
N SER A 125 7.77 -5.66 7.21
CA SER A 125 6.98 -6.11 8.36
C SER A 125 6.08 -7.31 8.03
N LEU A 126 5.71 -7.48 6.76
CA LEU A 126 4.92 -8.61 6.27
C LEU A 126 5.75 -9.85 5.89
N THR A 127 7.10 -9.75 5.83
CA THR A 127 7.99 -10.86 5.45
C THR A 127 7.70 -12.18 6.17
N PRO A 128 7.45 -12.21 7.51
CA PRO A 128 7.12 -13.45 8.20
C PRO A 128 5.83 -14.10 7.69
N LEU A 129 4.79 -13.29 7.42
CA LEU A 129 3.52 -13.75 6.91
C LEU A 129 3.63 -14.22 5.46
N ALA A 130 4.29 -13.44 4.60
CA ALA A 130 4.55 -13.83 3.22
C ALA A 130 5.35 -15.14 3.15
N SER A 131 6.35 -15.32 4.01
CA SER A 131 7.08 -16.58 4.10
C SER A 131 6.15 -17.76 4.42
N ALA A 132 5.16 -17.57 5.27
CA ALA A 132 4.15 -18.60 5.55
C ALA A 132 3.22 -18.85 4.35
N TRP A 133 2.76 -17.79 3.68
CA TRP A 133 1.90 -17.87 2.50
C TRP A 133 2.58 -18.50 1.28
N ALA A 134 3.87 -18.26 1.09
CA ALA A 134 4.69 -18.88 0.04
C ALA A 134 4.72 -20.41 0.15
N ARG A 135 4.42 -20.97 1.32
CA ARG A 135 4.30 -22.43 1.56
C ARG A 135 2.85 -22.92 1.57
N SER A 136 1.88 -22.04 1.36
CA SER A 136 0.46 -22.40 1.36
C SER A 136 0.05 -23.03 0.02
N ALA A 137 -1.02 -23.83 0.03
CA ALA A 137 -1.61 -24.39 -1.19
C ALA A 137 -2.49 -23.37 -1.97
N ASP A 138 -2.69 -22.18 -1.40
CA ASP A 138 -3.42 -21.09 -2.04
C ASP A 138 -2.49 -20.38 -3.02
N ALA A 139 -2.72 -20.59 -4.32
CA ALA A 139 -1.88 -20.04 -5.39
C ALA A 139 -1.86 -18.50 -5.39
N GLY A 140 -2.98 -17.85 -5.01
CA GLY A 140 -3.05 -16.39 -4.95
C GLY A 140 -2.20 -15.83 -3.81
N ARG A 141 -2.30 -16.43 -2.61
CA ARG A 141 -1.45 -16.07 -1.46
C ARG A 141 0.02 -16.37 -1.73
N ALA A 142 0.33 -17.50 -2.38
CA ALA A 142 1.69 -17.87 -2.72
C ALA A 142 2.33 -16.91 -3.74
N ALA A 143 1.58 -16.47 -4.75
CA ALA A 143 2.06 -15.52 -5.76
C ALA A 143 2.41 -14.16 -5.13
N VAL A 144 1.46 -13.52 -4.43
CA VAL A 144 1.70 -12.21 -3.81
C VAL A 144 2.79 -12.25 -2.74
N ALA A 145 2.92 -13.38 -2.04
CA ALA A 145 4.01 -13.59 -1.10
C ALA A 145 5.38 -13.64 -1.78
N ALA A 146 5.47 -14.30 -2.94
CA ALA A 146 6.70 -14.33 -3.73
C ALA A 146 7.07 -12.92 -4.22
N ASP A 147 6.09 -12.13 -4.67
CA ASP A 147 6.30 -10.76 -5.09
C ASP A 147 6.80 -9.87 -3.95
N LEU A 148 6.19 -9.96 -2.76
CA LEU A 148 6.65 -9.23 -1.58
C LEU A 148 8.09 -9.60 -1.21
N ILE A 149 8.42 -10.89 -1.15
CA ILE A 149 9.77 -11.36 -0.84
C ILE A 149 10.76 -10.85 -1.89
N GLY A 150 10.39 -10.90 -3.18
CA GLY A 150 11.21 -10.42 -4.28
C GLY A 150 11.48 -8.92 -4.22
N VAL A 151 10.43 -8.11 -3.97
CA VAL A 151 10.55 -6.65 -3.82
C VAL A 151 11.41 -6.29 -2.62
N VAL A 152 11.19 -6.91 -1.46
CA VAL A 152 12.01 -6.68 -0.27
C VAL A 152 13.47 -7.05 -0.52
N ALA A 153 13.75 -8.19 -1.16
CA ALA A 153 15.11 -8.60 -1.47
C ALA A 153 15.82 -7.62 -2.40
N ARG A 154 15.14 -7.18 -3.46
CA ARG A 154 15.67 -6.22 -4.44
C ARG A 154 16.00 -4.86 -3.82
N LEU A 155 15.15 -4.37 -2.93
CA LEU A 155 15.28 -3.04 -2.31
C LEU A 155 16.10 -3.04 -1.02
N SER A 156 16.64 -4.20 -0.61
CA SER A 156 17.53 -4.32 0.56
C SER A 156 18.99 -4.57 0.18
N ALA A 157 19.30 -4.67 -1.12
CA ALA A 157 20.64 -4.91 -1.66
C ALA A 157 21.33 -3.58 -1.98
#